data_AF-B9S1J5-F1
#
_entry.id   AF-B9S1J5-F1
#
_cell.length_a   1.000
_cell.length_b   1.000
_cell.length_c   1.000
_cell.angle_alpha   90.00
_cell.angle_beta   90.00
_cell.angle_gamma   90.00
#
_symmetry.space_group_name_H-M   'P 1'
#
loop_
_entity.id
_entity.type
_entity.pdbx_description
1 polymer ?
#
loop_
_entity_poly.entity_id
_entity_poly.type
_entity_poly.pdbx_seq_one_letter_code
_entity_poly.pdbx_strand_id
1 'polypeptide(L)'
;MSHLSKLSNLTQLSLKGCLALEEEPCLEVLTKLKVLDFSGTAVNSLPSVDKLIHFRKFLLRGCSRLGKLPSLKSLSRMQVLDLSGTGIKELPDGILDLTYLNHLDLPDLKVLQEVGWDKVKHIPEELNWDQCSITEPVQILLDGEEKPCILVNGTKFFQALRENPELREMCLKQMSLSVCPMNQDNYSNNYPLRDELMNNIYFQLRHFSDCKEQRQTMEIRGFDEFPTGLDNVLKDVEYLSLVENPFMSRLSDLGIVNLRKIKGFWLEKCSKLKSILCDETDVKLGEDLEILWISIAKSMQ
;
A
#
# COMPACT_ATOMS: atom_id res chain seq x y z
N MET A 1 -21.77 24.38 -16.16
CA MET A 1 -22.18 24.13 -14.75
C MET A 1 -22.40 25.42 -13.91
N SER A 2 -22.75 26.54 -14.54
CA SER A 2 -22.79 27.87 -13.90
C SER A 2 -23.87 28.07 -12.82
N HIS A 3 -24.90 27.22 -12.77
CA HIS A 3 -25.97 27.31 -11.78
C HIS A 3 -25.79 26.40 -10.56
N LEU A 4 -24.73 25.57 -10.54
CA LEU A 4 -24.42 24.71 -9.39
C LEU A 4 -24.19 25.53 -8.10
N SER A 5 -23.64 26.74 -8.26
CA SER A 5 -23.44 27.72 -7.18
C SER A 5 -24.72 28.15 -6.46
N LYS A 6 -25.90 27.99 -7.09
CA LYS A 6 -27.20 28.28 -6.46
C LYS A 6 -27.63 27.21 -5.45
N LEU A 7 -27.02 26.03 -5.48
CA LEU A 7 -27.37 24.88 -4.65
C LEU A 7 -26.54 24.86 -3.35
N SER A 8 -26.57 25.95 -2.59
CA SER A 8 -25.72 26.19 -1.41
C SER A 8 -25.94 25.22 -0.23
N ASN A 9 -27.01 24.42 -0.27
CA ASN A 9 -27.30 23.40 0.74
C ASN A 9 -26.76 22.01 0.39
N LEU A 10 -26.12 21.84 -0.78
CA LEU A 10 -25.56 20.55 -1.17
C LEU A 10 -24.50 20.07 -0.16
N THR A 11 -24.69 18.85 0.29
CA THR A 11 -23.73 18.12 1.13
C THR A 11 -23.08 16.96 0.39
N GLN A 12 -23.69 16.50 -0.70
CA GLN A 12 -23.18 15.42 -1.54
C GLN A 12 -23.50 15.75 -3.00
N LEU A 13 -22.52 15.54 -3.89
CA LEU A 13 -22.67 15.72 -5.33
C LEU A 13 -21.98 14.55 -6.04
N SER A 14 -22.71 13.81 -6.86
CA SER A 14 -22.14 12.78 -7.74
C SER A 14 -22.55 13.06 -9.18
N LEU A 15 -21.55 13.13 -10.06
CA LEU A 15 -21.69 13.19 -11.52
C LEU A 15 -20.98 11.97 -12.15
N LYS A 16 -20.95 10.86 -11.41
CA LYS A 16 -20.29 9.63 -11.83
C LYS A 16 -20.80 9.16 -13.19
N GLY A 17 -19.87 8.83 -14.09
CA GLY A 17 -20.16 8.32 -15.43
C GLY A 17 -20.67 9.38 -16.42
N CYS A 18 -20.68 10.67 -16.05
CA CYS A 18 -20.97 11.75 -17.00
C CYS A 18 -19.78 11.97 -17.95
N LEU A 19 -19.59 11.07 -18.91
CA LEU A 19 -18.44 11.04 -19.82
C LEU A 19 -18.28 12.30 -20.69
N ALA A 20 -19.38 13.00 -20.99
CA ALA A 20 -19.36 14.24 -21.75
C ALA A 20 -19.06 15.49 -20.88
N LEU A 21 -18.92 15.32 -19.57
CA LEU A 21 -18.61 16.41 -18.66
C LEU A 21 -17.11 16.73 -18.73
N GLU A 22 -16.80 17.79 -19.48
CA GLU A 22 -15.44 18.35 -19.60
C GLU A 22 -15.28 19.68 -18.84
N GLU A 23 -16.40 20.33 -18.49
CA GLU A 23 -16.38 21.64 -17.85
C GLU A 23 -15.92 21.58 -16.39
N GLU A 24 -15.09 22.56 -16.01
CA GLU A 24 -14.70 22.78 -14.63
C GLU A 24 -15.93 23.20 -13.79
N PRO A 25 -16.28 22.43 -12.74
CA PRO A 25 -17.37 22.80 -11.84
C PRO A 25 -17.03 24.07 -11.05
N CYS A 26 -18.02 24.89 -10.70
CA CYS A 26 -17.83 25.94 -9.70
C CYS A 26 -18.15 25.39 -8.31
N LEU A 27 -17.13 24.91 -7.58
CA LEU A 27 -17.28 24.29 -6.27
C LEU A 27 -17.13 25.26 -5.09
N GLU A 28 -16.52 26.43 -5.30
CA GLU A 28 -16.16 27.38 -4.23
C GLU A 28 -17.32 27.81 -3.33
N VAL A 29 -18.55 27.81 -3.86
CA VAL A 29 -19.76 28.27 -3.16
C VAL A 29 -20.39 27.14 -2.35
N LEU A 30 -20.01 25.88 -2.59
CA LEU A 30 -20.60 24.68 -1.97
C LEU A 30 -19.93 24.34 -0.63
N THR A 31 -19.86 25.31 0.29
CA THR A 31 -19.12 25.18 1.56
C THR A 31 -19.61 24.06 2.49
N LYS A 32 -20.85 23.57 2.29
CA LYS A 32 -21.43 22.44 3.03
C LYS A 32 -21.11 21.07 2.43
N LEU A 33 -20.44 21.02 1.28
CA LEU A 33 -20.15 19.79 0.57
C LEU A 33 -19.22 18.89 1.38
N LYS A 34 -19.60 17.61 1.50
CA LYS A 34 -18.87 16.56 2.20
C LYS A 34 -18.37 15.48 1.25
N VAL A 35 -19.13 15.21 0.17
CA VAL A 35 -18.82 14.17 -0.80
C VAL A 35 -18.90 14.75 -2.20
N LEU A 36 -17.85 14.56 -2.99
CA LEU A 36 -17.83 14.82 -4.43
C LEU A 36 -17.37 13.57 -5.17
N ASP A 37 -18.15 13.16 -6.16
CA ASP A 37 -17.83 12.03 -7.01
C ASP A 37 -17.92 12.43 -8.48
N PHE A 38 -16.76 12.48 -9.15
CA PHE A 38 -16.64 12.68 -10.60
C PHE A 38 -16.09 11.45 -11.30
N SER A 39 -16.15 10.28 -10.67
CA SER A 39 -15.59 9.07 -11.24
C SER A 39 -16.12 8.81 -12.65
N GLY A 40 -15.24 8.54 -13.61
CA GLY A 40 -15.60 8.28 -15.01
C GLY A 40 -16.17 9.50 -15.73
N THR A 41 -15.68 10.71 -15.41
CA THR A 41 -15.93 11.93 -16.19
C THR A 41 -14.70 12.30 -17.02
N ALA A 42 -14.86 13.22 -17.98
CA ALA A 42 -13.77 13.71 -18.84
C ALA A 42 -13.16 15.02 -18.35
N VAL A 43 -13.34 15.34 -17.07
CA VAL A 43 -12.82 16.57 -16.45
C VAL A 43 -11.30 16.63 -16.55
N ASN A 44 -10.78 17.80 -16.93
CA ASN A 44 -9.34 18.05 -17.13
C ASN A 44 -8.72 18.95 -16.05
N SER A 45 -9.54 19.81 -15.41
CA SER A 45 -9.16 20.67 -14.28
C SER A 45 -10.26 20.72 -13.23
N LEU A 46 -9.88 21.08 -12.00
CA LEU A 46 -10.79 21.28 -10.89
C LEU A 46 -10.59 22.69 -10.32
N PRO A 47 -11.66 23.35 -9.85
CA PRO A 47 -11.55 24.67 -9.22
C PRO A 47 -10.81 24.56 -7.88
N SER A 48 -10.49 25.70 -7.27
CA SER A 48 -10.02 25.69 -5.88
C SER A 48 -11.06 25.03 -4.96
N VAL A 49 -10.55 24.20 -4.06
CA VAL A 49 -11.32 23.50 -3.04
C VAL A 49 -11.11 24.11 -1.65
N ASP A 50 -10.47 25.28 -1.55
CA ASP A 50 -10.02 25.85 -0.28
C ASP A 50 -11.13 26.20 0.71
N LYS A 51 -12.34 26.37 0.20
CA LYS A 51 -13.53 26.69 0.99
C LYS A 51 -14.32 25.44 1.42
N LEU A 52 -13.92 24.25 0.98
CA LEU A 52 -14.60 22.98 1.27
C LEU A 52 -14.13 22.37 2.60
N ILE A 53 -14.17 23.13 3.68
CA ILE A 53 -13.61 22.73 5.00
C ILE A 53 -14.32 21.55 5.67
N HIS A 54 -15.50 21.16 5.18
CA HIS A 54 -16.28 20.01 5.68
C HIS A 54 -16.13 18.76 4.81
N PHE A 55 -15.27 18.81 3.80
CA PHE A 55 -15.11 17.77 2.82
C PHE A 55 -14.53 16.50 3.43
N ARG A 56 -15.09 15.35 3.04
CA ARG A 56 -14.78 14.02 3.57
C ARG A 56 -14.34 13.05 2.49
N LYS A 57 -14.99 13.06 1.33
CA LYS A 57 -14.72 12.09 0.25
C LYS A 57 -14.56 12.79 -1.09
N PHE A 58 -13.44 12.54 -1.75
CA PHE A 58 -13.16 12.99 -3.10
C PHE A 58 -12.91 11.78 -4.01
N LEU A 59 -13.86 11.48 -4.91
CA LEU A 59 -13.79 10.33 -5.79
C LEU A 59 -13.58 10.80 -7.24
N LEU A 60 -12.43 10.48 -7.82
CA LEU A 60 -11.99 10.91 -9.15
C LEU A 60 -11.59 9.73 -10.04
N ARG A 61 -12.03 8.51 -9.67
CA ARG A 61 -11.66 7.29 -10.36
C ARG A 61 -11.95 7.34 -11.85
N GLY A 62 -10.95 7.08 -12.68
CA GLY A 62 -11.10 7.03 -14.13
C GLY A 62 -11.24 8.40 -14.80
N CYS A 63 -10.95 9.51 -14.10
CA CYS A 63 -10.80 10.84 -14.70
C CYS A 63 -9.45 10.95 -15.43
N SER A 64 -9.30 10.21 -16.54
CA SER A 64 -8.01 10.01 -17.22
C SER A 64 -7.38 11.27 -17.81
N ARG A 65 -8.18 12.33 -18.02
CA ARG A 65 -7.71 13.64 -18.50
C ARG A 65 -7.27 14.59 -17.37
N LEU A 66 -7.55 14.26 -16.12
CA LEU A 66 -7.19 15.07 -14.97
C LEU A 66 -5.69 14.89 -14.68
N GLY A 67 -4.90 15.91 -15.00
CA GLY A 67 -3.44 15.86 -14.87
C GLY A 67 -2.88 16.45 -13.58
N LYS A 68 -3.65 17.30 -12.90
CA LYS A 68 -3.27 17.97 -11.64
C LYS A 68 -4.49 18.20 -10.77
N LEU A 69 -4.26 18.26 -9.46
CA LEU A 69 -5.24 18.63 -8.45
C LEU A 69 -4.97 20.04 -7.92
N PRO A 70 -6.00 20.78 -7.48
CA PRO A 70 -5.81 21.98 -6.67
C PRO A 70 -5.17 21.62 -5.31
N SER A 71 -4.70 22.63 -4.59
CA SER A 71 -4.21 22.47 -3.22
C SER A 71 -5.28 21.82 -2.32
N LEU A 72 -4.84 20.87 -1.50
CA LEU A 72 -5.68 20.14 -0.54
C LEU A 72 -5.42 20.56 0.90
N LYS A 73 -4.54 21.55 1.16
CA LYS A 73 -4.11 21.99 2.51
C LYS A 73 -5.26 22.31 3.45
N SER A 74 -6.33 22.86 2.90
CA SER A 74 -7.54 23.28 3.61
C SER A 74 -8.47 22.11 3.97
N LEU A 75 -8.31 20.95 3.34
CA LEU A 75 -9.20 19.79 3.48
C LEU A 75 -8.83 18.90 4.67
N SER A 76 -8.53 19.51 5.82
CA SER A 76 -8.06 18.83 7.04
C SER A 76 -8.98 17.72 7.57
N ARG A 77 -10.23 17.64 7.08
CA ARG A 77 -11.22 16.62 7.50
C ARG A 77 -11.42 15.51 6.47
N MET A 78 -10.68 15.53 5.36
CA MET A 78 -10.81 14.54 4.29
C MET A 78 -10.41 13.15 4.77
N GLN A 79 -11.23 12.16 4.43
CA GLN A 79 -11.12 10.77 4.85
C GLN A 79 -10.83 9.82 3.70
N VAL A 80 -11.31 10.15 2.50
CA VAL A 80 -11.21 9.31 1.31
C VAL A 80 -10.78 10.16 0.12
N LEU A 81 -9.72 9.76 -0.56
CA LEU A 81 -9.24 10.35 -1.81
C LEU A 81 -8.96 9.23 -2.81
N ASP A 82 -9.79 9.12 -3.86
CA ASP A 82 -9.60 8.11 -4.92
C ASP A 82 -9.17 8.78 -6.21
N LEU A 83 -7.90 8.56 -6.59
CA LEU A 83 -7.24 9.06 -7.80
C LEU A 83 -6.92 7.93 -8.80
N SER A 84 -7.50 6.75 -8.63
CA SER A 84 -7.31 5.60 -9.50
C SER A 84 -7.63 5.95 -10.96
N GLY A 85 -6.82 5.53 -11.93
CA GLY A 85 -7.08 5.80 -13.35
C GLY A 85 -7.12 7.28 -13.74
N THR A 86 -6.54 8.17 -12.93
CA THR A 86 -6.32 9.58 -13.30
C THR A 86 -4.98 9.76 -14.03
N GLY A 87 -4.82 10.90 -14.71
CA GLY A 87 -3.56 11.28 -15.37
C GLY A 87 -2.60 12.07 -14.47
N ILE A 88 -2.82 12.06 -13.15
CA ILE A 88 -2.09 12.89 -12.18
C ILE A 88 -0.62 12.43 -12.10
N LYS A 89 0.30 13.39 -12.28
CA LYS A 89 1.75 13.15 -12.31
C LYS A 89 2.51 13.57 -11.06
N GLU A 90 1.87 14.37 -10.22
CA GLU A 90 2.45 14.97 -9.03
C GLU A 90 1.43 14.84 -7.90
N LEU A 91 1.88 14.51 -6.68
CA LEU A 91 0.98 14.58 -5.52
C LEU A 91 0.52 16.03 -5.31
N PRO A 92 -0.76 16.26 -5.02
CA PRO A 92 -1.25 17.60 -4.74
C PRO A 92 -0.61 18.22 -3.50
N ASP A 93 -0.39 19.54 -3.56
CA ASP A 93 0.05 20.32 -2.41
C ASP A 93 -0.93 20.14 -1.24
N GLY A 94 -0.40 19.94 -0.03
CA GLY A 94 -1.21 19.72 1.17
C GLY A 94 -1.73 18.30 1.38
N ILE A 95 -1.44 17.33 0.51
CA ILE A 95 -1.79 15.92 0.79
C ILE A 95 -1.17 15.42 2.10
N LEU A 96 0.02 15.95 2.45
CA LEU A 96 0.76 15.64 3.67
C LEU A 96 0.11 16.23 4.93
N ASP A 97 -0.78 17.21 4.77
CA ASP A 97 -1.49 17.89 5.87
C ASP A 97 -2.83 17.20 6.20
N LEU A 98 -3.20 16.15 5.45
CA LEU A 98 -4.46 15.41 5.60
C LEU A 98 -4.38 14.36 6.73
N THR A 99 -4.34 14.82 7.97
CA THR A 99 -4.18 13.94 9.16
C THR A 99 -5.35 13.00 9.44
N TYR A 100 -6.47 13.13 8.72
CA TYR A 100 -7.66 12.28 8.87
C TYR A 100 -7.93 11.43 7.62
N LEU A 101 -6.99 11.40 6.67
CA LEU A 101 -7.11 10.61 5.45
C LEU A 101 -6.94 9.14 5.83
N ASN A 102 -8.02 8.38 5.72
CA ASN A 102 -8.02 6.96 6.04
C ASN A 102 -7.86 6.10 4.78
N HIS A 103 -8.27 6.60 3.61
CA HIS A 103 -8.23 5.85 2.36
C HIS A 103 -7.68 6.72 1.24
N LEU A 104 -6.64 6.24 0.56
CA LEU A 104 -5.98 6.90 -0.55
C LEU A 104 -5.74 5.90 -1.69
N ASP A 105 -6.43 6.09 -2.81
CA ASP A 105 -6.08 5.41 -4.05
C ASP A 105 -5.27 6.36 -4.93
N LEU A 106 -4.09 5.94 -5.37
CA LEU A 106 -3.19 6.70 -6.23
C LEU A 106 -3.23 6.21 -7.69
N PRO A 107 -2.96 7.09 -8.67
CA PRO A 107 -2.82 6.68 -10.06
C PRO A 107 -1.61 5.74 -10.25
N ASP A 108 -1.51 5.14 -11.44
CA ASP A 108 -0.39 4.26 -11.81
C ASP A 108 0.96 4.95 -11.54
N LEU A 109 1.81 4.27 -10.77
CA LEU A 109 3.12 4.76 -10.32
C LEU A 109 4.05 5.16 -11.46
N LYS A 110 3.86 4.64 -12.68
CA LYS A 110 4.63 5.08 -13.87
C LYS A 110 4.46 6.56 -14.20
N VAL A 111 3.38 7.17 -13.70
CA VAL A 111 3.00 8.55 -14.00
C VAL A 111 3.57 9.52 -12.96
N LEU A 112 3.90 9.04 -11.76
CA LEU A 112 4.40 9.83 -10.63
C LEU A 112 5.93 9.94 -10.68
N GLN A 113 6.46 11.00 -11.31
CA GLN A 113 7.91 11.12 -11.58
C GLN A 113 8.71 11.87 -10.50
N GLU A 114 8.08 12.67 -9.64
CA GLU A 114 8.78 13.43 -8.60
C GLU A 114 7.89 13.58 -7.38
N VAL A 115 8.29 12.98 -6.25
CA VAL A 115 7.52 13.07 -5.00
C VAL A 115 8.48 13.13 -3.82
N GLY A 116 8.29 14.14 -2.95
CA GLY A 116 8.95 14.23 -1.64
C GLY A 116 8.23 13.37 -0.59
N TRP A 117 8.32 12.04 -0.76
CA TRP A 117 7.74 11.06 0.17
C TRP A 117 8.36 11.14 1.56
N ASP A 118 9.59 11.67 1.65
CA ASP A 118 10.32 11.95 2.88
C ASP A 118 9.55 12.85 3.87
N LYS A 119 8.57 13.62 3.39
CA LYS A 119 7.80 14.60 4.17
C LYS A 119 6.40 14.13 4.57
N VAL A 120 6.00 12.91 4.22
CA VAL A 120 4.71 12.32 4.63
C VAL A 120 4.73 12.09 6.15
N LYS A 121 3.95 12.90 6.87
CA LYS A 121 3.82 12.83 8.33
C LYS A 121 2.89 11.72 8.80
N HIS A 122 1.89 11.39 7.98
CA HIS A 122 0.90 10.37 8.28
C HIS A 122 0.55 9.61 6.99
N ILE A 123 0.57 8.30 7.07
CA ILE A 123 0.15 7.41 5.98
C ILE A 123 -1.30 7.00 6.26
N PRO A 124 -2.19 7.07 5.25
CA PRO A 124 -3.56 6.63 5.40
C PRO A 124 -3.62 5.15 5.77
N GLU A 125 -4.67 4.77 6.50
CA GLU A 125 -4.90 3.36 6.84
C GLU A 125 -4.87 2.53 5.54
N GLU A 126 -5.73 2.84 4.58
CA GLU A 126 -5.83 2.15 3.30
C GLU A 126 -5.10 2.94 2.21
N LEU A 127 -4.10 2.33 1.57
CA LEU A 127 -3.31 2.94 0.52
C LEU A 127 -3.23 2.02 -0.69
N ASN A 128 -3.96 2.32 -1.76
CA ASN A 128 -3.95 1.52 -2.99
C ASN A 128 -3.25 2.27 -4.13
N TRP A 129 -2.63 1.53 -5.05
CA TRP A 129 -2.11 2.06 -6.31
C TRP A 129 -2.82 1.39 -7.47
N ASP A 130 -3.22 2.15 -8.48
CA ASP A 130 -3.88 1.60 -9.67
C ASP A 130 -3.03 0.46 -10.29
N GLN A 131 -3.69 -0.66 -10.63
CA GLN A 131 -3.10 -1.94 -11.03
C GLN A 131 -2.31 -2.75 -9.97
N CYS A 132 -2.25 -2.29 -8.73
CA CYS A 132 -1.85 -3.11 -7.58
C CYS A 132 -3.11 -3.34 -6.75
N SER A 133 -3.66 -4.56 -6.74
CA SER A 133 -4.75 -4.86 -5.80
C SER A 133 -4.14 -4.83 -4.40
N ILE A 134 -4.27 -3.70 -3.72
CA ILE A 134 -3.98 -3.61 -2.29
C ILE A 134 -5.32 -3.78 -1.59
N THR A 135 -5.35 -4.68 -0.62
CA THR A 135 -6.54 -4.91 0.20
C THR A 135 -6.37 -4.17 1.51
N GLU A 136 -7.50 -3.96 2.21
CA GLU A 136 -7.58 -3.17 3.44
C GLU A 136 -6.41 -3.45 4.39
N PRO A 137 -5.85 -2.40 5.03
CA PRO A 137 -4.83 -2.53 6.03
C PRO A 137 -5.37 -3.38 7.17
N VAL A 138 -4.62 -4.41 7.53
CA VAL A 138 -4.87 -5.06 8.80
C VAL A 138 -4.25 -4.17 9.87
N GLN A 139 -5.07 -3.61 10.77
CA GLN A 139 -4.57 -2.96 11.97
C GLN A 139 -3.93 -4.04 12.87
N ILE A 140 -2.61 -4.00 13.02
CA ILE A 140 -1.86 -4.94 13.84
C ILE A 140 -1.46 -4.21 15.13
N LEU A 141 -2.09 -4.62 16.24
CA LEU A 141 -1.71 -4.17 17.58
C LEU A 141 -0.36 -4.80 17.95
N LEU A 142 0.71 -4.00 17.90
CA LEU A 142 2.05 -4.36 18.37
C LEU A 142 2.35 -3.50 19.59
N ASP A 143 2.45 -4.07 20.79
CA ASP A 143 2.99 -3.42 22.00
C ASP A 143 2.60 -1.95 22.27
N GLY A 144 1.36 -1.57 21.93
CA GLY A 144 0.86 -0.20 22.11
C GLY A 144 1.21 0.81 21.01
N GLU A 145 1.90 0.42 19.93
CA GLU A 145 2.07 1.23 18.71
C GLU A 145 1.58 0.46 17.46
N GLU A 146 0.54 0.98 16.83
CA GLU A 146 -0.10 0.43 15.63
C GLU A 146 0.74 0.72 14.37
N LYS A 147 1.54 -0.24 13.89
CA LYS A 147 2.19 -0.14 12.56
C LYS A 147 1.28 -0.76 11.50
N PRO A 148 0.78 -0.01 10.50
CA PRO A 148 -0.13 -0.54 9.49
C PRO A 148 0.56 -1.61 8.63
N CYS A 149 -0.14 -2.71 8.35
CA CYS A 149 0.31 -3.75 7.43
C CYS A 149 -0.44 -3.63 6.10
N ILE A 150 0.29 -3.50 5.00
CA ILE A 150 -0.26 -3.38 3.65
C ILE A 150 -0.09 -4.71 2.92
N LEU A 151 -1.21 -5.28 2.46
CA LEU A 151 -1.22 -6.46 1.60
C LEU A 151 -1.19 -6.04 0.13
N VAL A 152 -0.12 -6.41 -0.57
CA VAL A 152 0.16 -6.05 -1.96
C VAL A 152 0.01 -7.28 -2.84
N ASN A 153 -0.90 -7.26 -3.81
CA ASN A 153 -0.99 -8.32 -4.81
C ASN A 153 -0.11 -8.04 -6.03
N GLY A 154 0.70 -9.04 -6.40
CA GLY A 154 1.68 -8.98 -7.47
C GLY A 154 2.93 -8.17 -7.10
N THR A 155 3.83 -7.99 -8.07
CA THR A 155 5.15 -7.35 -7.84
C THR A 155 5.29 -5.95 -8.43
N LYS A 156 4.26 -5.43 -9.12
CA LYS A 156 4.30 -4.10 -9.78
C LYS A 156 4.62 -2.97 -8.80
N PHE A 157 4.05 -3.01 -7.60
CA PHE A 157 4.34 -2.06 -6.54
C PHE A 157 5.85 -2.01 -6.20
N PHE A 158 6.50 -3.16 -6.09
CA PHE A 158 7.92 -3.26 -5.76
C PHE A 158 8.82 -2.80 -6.92
N GLN A 159 8.36 -2.88 -8.17
CA GLN A 159 9.05 -2.27 -9.30
C GLN A 159 9.05 -0.74 -9.18
N ALA A 160 7.95 -0.14 -8.73
CA ALA A 160 7.92 1.31 -8.49
C ALA A 160 8.76 1.75 -7.29
N LEU A 161 8.83 0.93 -6.22
CA LEU A 161 9.76 1.16 -5.10
C LEU A 161 11.23 1.12 -5.54
N ARG A 162 11.56 0.37 -6.60
CA ARG A 162 12.90 0.37 -7.19
C ARG A 162 13.25 1.71 -7.82
N GLU A 163 12.29 2.32 -8.51
CA GLU A 163 12.45 3.61 -9.20
C GLU A 163 12.42 4.80 -8.22
N ASN A 164 11.87 4.61 -7.01
CA ASN A 164 11.68 5.65 -6.00
C ASN A 164 12.26 5.27 -4.62
N PRO A 165 13.56 5.53 -4.36
CA PRO A 165 14.21 5.17 -3.09
C PRO A 165 13.57 5.81 -1.85
N GLU A 166 13.10 7.06 -1.95
CA GLU A 166 12.45 7.78 -0.85
C GLU A 166 11.11 7.12 -0.45
N LEU A 167 10.31 6.72 -1.44
CA LEU A 167 9.08 5.96 -1.20
C LEU A 167 9.37 4.63 -0.54
N ARG A 168 10.42 3.91 -1.00
CA ARG A 168 10.84 2.65 -0.40
C ARG A 168 11.21 2.81 1.07
N GLU A 169 12.00 3.83 1.40
CA GLU A 169 12.40 4.10 2.78
C GLU A 169 11.20 4.44 3.64
N MET A 170 10.32 5.33 3.16
CA MET A 170 9.08 5.69 3.85
C MET A 170 8.21 4.46 4.12
N CYS A 171 7.97 3.60 3.11
CA CYS A 171 7.21 2.37 3.26
C CYS A 171 7.84 1.44 4.31
N LEU A 172 9.13 1.10 4.19
CA LEU A 172 9.76 0.17 5.13
C LEU A 172 9.80 0.71 6.58
N LYS A 173 9.93 2.04 6.73
CA LYS A 173 9.94 2.70 8.03
C LYS A 173 8.56 2.76 8.69
N GLN A 174 7.52 3.11 7.92
CA GLN A 174 6.21 3.45 8.47
C GLN A 174 5.17 2.33 8.37
N MET A 175 5.38 1.30 7.55
CA MET A 175 4.44 0.17 7.38
C MET A 175 5.16 -1.19 7.32
N SER A 176 4.40 -2.27 7.49
CA SER A 176 4.81 -3.63 7.15
C SER A 176 4.25 -3.99 5.77
N LEU A 177 5.05 -4.64 4.92
CA LEU A 177 4.61 -5.04 3.58
C LEU A 177 4.39 -6.55 3.51
N SER A 178 3.20 -7.00 3.10
CA SER A 178 2.95 -8.40 2.73
C SER A 178 2.69 -8.48 1.24
N VAL A 179 3.37 -9.37 0.52
CA VAL A 179 3.16 -9.58 -0.92
C VAL A 179 2.59 -10.96 -1.22
N CYS A 180 1.55 -11.00 -2.04
CA CYS A 180 0.89 -12.23 -2.53
C CYS A 180 0.87 -12.25 -4.08
N PRO A 181 0.78 -13.43 -4.72
CA PRO A 181 0.63 -13.51 -6.19
C PRO A 181 -0.68 -12.89 -6.67
N MET A 182 -0.68 -12.37 -7.90
CA MET A 182 -1.94 -12.01 -8.58
C MET A 182 -2.62 -13.27 -9.09
N ASN A 183 -3.80 -13.62 -8.57
CA ASN A 183 -4.62 -14.65 -9.18
C ASN A 183 -5.21 -14.12 -10.49
N GLN A 184 -4.92 -14.78 -11.62
CA GLN A 184 -5.52 -14.44 -12.92
C GLN A 184 -7.02 -14.75 -12.96
N ASP A 185 -7.49 -15.64 -12.07
CA ASP A 185 -8.89 -16.05 -11.95
C ASP A 185 -9.48 -15.53 -10.64
N ASN A 186 -9.94 -14.27 -10.64
CA ASN A 186 -11.18 -13.80 -10.00
C ASN A 186 -11.10 -12.30 -9.63
N TYR A 187 -11.92 -11.51 -10.32
CA TYR A 187 -12.45 -10.23 -9.81
C TYR A 187 -13.40 -10.43 -8.60
N SER A 188 -13.53 -11.64 -8.06
CA SER A 188 -14.22 -11.91 -6.81
C SER A 188 -13.20 -12.09 -5.68
N ASN A 189 -13.18 -11.11 -4.77
CA ASN A 189 -12.71 -11.26 -3.40
C ASN A 189 -13.04 -12.66 -2.88
N ASN A 190 -12.03 -13.51 -2.73
CA ASN A 190 -12.03 -14.69 -1.88
C ASN A 190 -10.61 -15.29 -1.84
N TYR A 191 -9.63 -14.52 -1.36
CA TYR A 191 -8.87 -15.11 -0.25
C TYR A 191 -9.85 -15.09 0.93
N PRO A 192 -10.13 -16.22 1.59
CA PRO A 192 -11.18 -16.24 2.58
C PRO A 192 -10.79 -15.26 3.70
N LEU A 193 -11.61 -14.24 3.94
CA LEU A 193 -11.56 -13.37 5.13
C LEU A 193 -11.46 -14.16 6.46
N ARG A 194 -11.73 -15.48 6.42
CA ARG A 194 -11.55 -16.40 7.53
C ARG A 194 -10.07 -16.73 7.84
N ASP A 195 -9.22 -16.75 6.83
CA ASP A 195 -7.77 -16.87 6.99
C ASP A 195 -7.15 -15.54 7.41
N GLU A 196 -7.73 -14.37 7.09
CA GLU A 196 -7.22 -13.08 7.58
C GLU A 196 -7.25 -13.01 9.11
N LEU A 197 -8.33 -13.43 9.78
CA LEU A 197 -8.39 -13.40 11.24
C LEU A 197 -7.42 -14.40 11.91
N MET A 198 -7.23 -15.58 11.31
CA MET A 198 -6.24 -16.57 11.77
C MET A 198 -4.82 -16.12 11.44
N ASN A 199 -4.58 -15.52 10.28
CA ASN A 199 -3.34 -14.86 9.90
C ASN A 199 -3.04 -13.71 10.86
N ASN A 200 -4.04 -12.97 11.32
CA ASN A 200 -3.89 -11.91 12.32
C ASN A 200 -3.52 -12.48 13.68
N ILE A 201 -4.13 -13.59 14.10
CA ILE A 201 -3.75 -14.30 15.34
C ILE A 201 -2.33 -14.89 15.21
N TYR A 202 -1.98 -15.51 14.07
CA TYR A 202 -0.65 -16.04 13.83
C TYR A 202 0.40 -14.93 13.72
N PHE A 203 0.11 -13.82 13.06
CA PHE A 203 0.97 -12.64 12.97
C PHE A 203 1.09 -11.93 14.32
N GLN A 204 0.03 -11.89 15.12
CA GLN A 204 0.08 -11.47 16.53
C GLN A 204 0.89 -12.45 17.38
N LEU A 205 0.91 -13.74 17.06
CA LEU A 205 1.75 -14.76 17.73
C LEU A 205 3.19 -14.79 17.18
N ARG A 206 3.48 -14.15 16.03
CA ARG A 206 4.83 -13.95 15.46
C ARG A 206 5.62 -12.96 16.30
N HIS A 207 5.94 -13.36 17.52
CA HIS A 207 6.73 -12.53 18.41
C HIS A 207 8.21 -12.65 18.06
N PHE A 208 8.77 -11.58 17.49
CA PHE A 208 10.16 -11.19 17.76
C PHE A 208 10.16 -10.42 19.09
N SER A 209 9.82 -11.10 20.20
CA SER A 209 9.30 -10.56 21.47
C SER A 209 10.17 -9.57 22.27
N ASP A 210 11.33 -9.16 21.78
CA ASP A 210 12.27 -8.31 22.54
C ASP A 210 12.59 -6.95 21.88
N CYS A 211 11.91 -6.58 20.80
CA CYS A 211 12.48 -5.59 19.89
C CYS A 211 11.65 -4.31 19.80
N LYS A 212 11.94 -3.42 20.76
CA LYS A 212 11.33 -2.10 20.98
C LYS A 212 11.65 -1.04 19.90
N GLU A 213 12.30 -1.40 18.79
CA GLU A 213 12.77 -0.43 17.79
C GLU A 213 12.31 -0.78 16.38
N GLN A 214 11.96 0.28 15.64
CA GLN A 214 11.38 0.30 14.30
C GLN A 214 12.09 -0.65 13.32
N ARG A 215 11.38 -1.68 12.85
CA ARG A 215 11.96 -2.69 11.94
C ARG A 215 11.35 -2.64 10.55
N GLN A 216 12.24 -2.74 9.56
CA GLN A 216 11.94 -2.83 8.13
C GLN A 216 11.46 -4.27 7.85
N THR A 217 10.16 -4.51 7.96
CA THR A 217 9.55 -5.85 7.94
C THR A 217 8.89 -6.16 6.60
N MET A 218 8.95 -7.42 6.20
CA MET A 218 8.31 -7.90 4.97
C MET A 218 7.80 -9.33 5.10
N GLU A 219 6.64 -9.62 4.49
CA GLU A 219 6.11 -10.96 4.25
C GLU A 219 6.04 -11.23 2.74
N ILE A 220 6.49 -12.40 2.30
CA ILE A 220 6.24 -12.94 0.96
C ILE A 220 5.40 -14.20 1.14
N ARG A 221 4.27 -14.30 0.45
CA ARG A 221 3.33 -15.41 0.64
C ARG A 221 2.88 -16.02 -0.67
N GLY A 222 2.84 -17.35 -0.70
CA GLY A 222 2.12 -18.12 -1.73
C GLY A 222 2.73 -18.11 -3.13
N PHE A 223 4.00 -17.73 -3.29
CA PHE A 223 4.62 -17.72 -4.61
C PHE A 223 5.28 -19.06 -4.94
N ASP A 224 5.04 -19.56 -6.16
CA ASP A 224 5.66 -20.80 -6.65
C ASP A 224 7.13 -20.65 -7.06
N GLU A 225 7.55 -19.43 -7.39
CA GLU A 225 8.91 -19.01 -7.75
C GLU A 225 9.25 -17.69 -7.05
N PHE A 226 10.54 -17.38 -6.86
CA PHE A 226 10.92 -16.13 -6.23
C PHE A 226 10.42 -14.92 -7.05
N PRO A 227 9.68 -13.96 -6.46
CA PRO A 227 8.96 -12.98 -7.27
C PRO A 227 9.90 -11.90 -7.81
N THR A 228 9.87 -11.70 -9.13
CA THR A 228 10.78 -10.77 -9.81
C THR A 228 10.54 -9.31 -9.36
N GLY A 229 11.62 -8.61 -9.02
CA GLY A 229 11.62 -7.18 -8.64
C GLY A 229 11.71 -6.91 -7.14
N LEU A 230 11.50 -7.93 -6.29
CA LEU A 230 11.55 -7.84 -4.83
C LEU A 230 12.96 -7.69 -4.25
N ASP A 231 13.97 -8.15 -4.99
CA ASP A 231 15.39 -8.07 -4.65
C ASP A 231 15.82 -6.65 -4.22
N ASN A 232 15.26 -5.63 -4.87
CA ASN A 232 15.60 -4.23 -4.62
C ASN A 232 15.05 -3.69 -3.30
N VAL A 233 14.07 -4.36 -2.70
CA VAL A 233 13.45 -3.99 -1.42
C VAL A 233 13.98 -4.88 -0.31
N LEU A 234 14.16 -6.18 -0.57
CA LEU A 234 14.67 -7.13 0.41
C LEU A 234 16.03 -6.76 1.01
N LYS A 235 16.93 -6.14 0.24
CA LYS A 235 18.22 -5.66 0.76
C LYS A 235 18.11 -4.66 1.92
N ASP A 236 16.95 -4.02 2.04
CA ASP A 236 16.61 -3.03 3.07
C ASP A 236 15.64 -3.60 4.11
N VAL A 237 15.38 -4.92 4.09
CA VAL A 237 14.53 -5.61 5.06
C VAL A 237 15.41 -6.23 6.15
N GLU A 238 14.99 -6.05 7.40
CA GLU A 238 15.65 -6.67 8.55
C GLU A 238 14.92 -7.94 9.03
N TYR A 239 13.60 -8.02 8.83
CA TYR A 239 12.77 -9.15 9.27
C TYR A 239 11.92 -9.64 8.11
N LEU A 240 12.22 -10.85 7.64
CA LEU A 240 11.52 -11.46 6.52
C LEU A 240 10.68 -12.66 6.99
N SER A 241 9.42 -12.68 6.56
CA SER A 241 8.54 -13.84 6.71
C SER A 241 8.24 -14.45 5.34
N LEU A 242 8.43 -15.76 5.21
CA LEU A 242 8.00 -16.53 4.06
C LEU A 242 6.93 -17.52 4.49
N VAL A 243 5.75 -17.42 3.88
CA VAL A 243 4.59 -18.28 4.16
C VAL A 243 4.16 -18.99 2.89
N GLU A 244 4.10 -20.32 2.90
CA GLU A 244 3.59 -21.11 1.77
C GLU A 244 4.35 -20.87 0.45
N ASN A 245 5.68 -20.74 0.52
CA ASN A 245 6.54 -20.53 -0.66
C ASN A 245 7.27 -21.82 -1.04
N PRO A 246 6.73 -22.66 -1.96
CA PRO A 246 7.34 -23.93 -2.33
C PRO A 246 8.61 -23.80 -3.17
N PHE A 247 9.04 -22.61 -3.60
CA PHE A 247 10.36 -22.46 -4.23
C PHE A 247 11.51 -22.58 -3.23
N MET A 248 11.26 -22.28 -1.96
CA MET A 248 12.31 -22.13 -0.96
C MET A 248 12.83 -23.50 -0.53
N SER A 249 14.10 -23.78 -0.83
CA SER A 249 14.81 -25.00 -0.44
C SER A 249 15.95 -24.74 0.54
N ARG A 250 16.55 -23.55 0.49
CA ARG A 250 17.63 -23.00 1.34
C ARG A 250 17.63 -21.46 1.34
N LEU A 251 18.41 -20.82 2.21
CA LEU A 251 18.45 -19.35 2.32
C LEU A 251 18.97 -18.67 1.05
N SER A 252 20.04 -19.18 0.45
CA SER A 252 20.62 -18.64 -0.78
C SER A 252 19.66 -18.59 -1.97
N ASP A 253 18.53 -19.32 -1.94
CA ASP A 253 17.50 -19.25 -2.98
C ASP A 253 16.84 -17.85 -3.08
N LEU A 254 16.92 -17.04 -2.02
CA LEU A 254 16.47 -15.63 -2.04
C LEU A 254 17.50 -14.66 -2.63
N GLY A 255 18.70 -15.16 -2.97
CA GLY A 255 19.83 -14.35 -3.41
C GLY A 255 20.58 -13.70 -2.25
N ILE A 256 21.82 -14.12 -2.02
CA ILE A 256 22.69 -13.70 -0.91
C ILE A 256 22.77 -12.16 -0.74
N VAL A 257 22.78 -11.41 -1.84
CA VAL A 257 22.85 -9.94 -1.81
C VAL A 257 21.62 -9.32 -1.13
N ASN A 258 20.47 -9.98 -1.20
CA ASN A 258 19.20 -9.49 -0.67
C ASN A 258 19.08 -9.70 0.84
N LEU A 259 19.95 -10.50 1.46
CA LEU A 259 19.83 -10.92 2.85
C LEU A 259 20.79 -10.18 3.80
N ARG A 260 21.51 -9.18 3.31
CA ARG A 260 22.61 -8.50 4.04
C ARG A 260 22.22 -7.81 5.34
N LYS A 261 20.96 -7.39 5.49
CA LYS A 261 20.46 -6.71 6.69
C LYS A 261 19.55 -7.60 7.53
N ILE A 262 19.31 -8.84 7.09
CA ILE A 262 18.35 -9.72 7.76
C ILE A 262 18.90 -10.14 9.11
N LYS A 263 18.12 -9.84 10.14
CA LYS A 263 18.34 -10.23 11.52
C LYS A 263 17.30 -11.24 11.99
N GLY A 264 16.12 -11.28 11.35
CA GLY A 264 15.06 -12.23 11.71
C GLY A 264 14.43 -12.91 10.52
N PHE A 265 14.19 -14.20 10.65
CA PHE A 265 13.64 -15.03 9.59
C PHE A 265 12.53 -15.92 10.10
N TRP A 266 11.37 -15.85 9.47
CA TRP A 266 10.20 -16.68 9.78
C TRP A 266 9.79 -17.51 8.58
N LEU A 267 9.89 -18.83 8.68
CA LEU A 267 9.52 -19.78 7.65
C LEU A 267 8.30 -20.58 8.06
N GLU A 268 7.25 -20.54 7.26
CA GLU A 268 6.01 -21.25 7.53
C GLU A 268 5.52 -22.00 6.28
N LYS A 269 5.23 -23.29 6.42
CA LYS A 269 4.69 -24.15 5.35
C LYS A 269 5.51 -24.14 4.04
N CYS A 270 6.81 -23.86 4.10
CA CYS A 270 7.73 -23.96 2.97
C CYS A 270 8.06 -25.44 2.68
N SER A 271 7.22 -26.10 1.88
CA SER A 271 7.22 -27.56 1.69
C SER A 271 8.48 -28.15 1.05
N LYS A 272 9.28 -27.34 0.33
CA LYS A 272 10.55 -27.77 -0.29
C LYS A 272 11.80 -27.42 0.52
N LEU A 273 11.67 -26.85 1.72
CA LEU A 273 12.79 -26.53 2.60
C LEU A 273 13.54 -27.83 2.98
N LYS A 274 14.79 -27.98 2.53
CA LYS A 274 15.62 -29.16 2.81
C LYS A 274 16.67 -28.88 3.88
N SER A 275 17.30 -27.72 3.82
CA SER A 275 18.29 -27.26 4.79
C SER A 275 18.41 -25.74 4.67
N ILE A 276 18.63 -25.06 5.79
CA ILE A 276 18.67 -23.59 5.84
C ILE A 276 20.07 -23.06 5.56
N LEU A 277 21.09 -23.69 6.17
CA LEU A 277 22.50 -23.35 6.05
C LEU A 277 23.23 -24.53 5.40
N CYS A 278 23.35 -24.52 4.06
CA CYS A 278 23.93 -25.65 3.32
C CYS A 278 25.42 -25.50 3.05
N ASP A 279 25.87 -24.28 2.84
CA ASP A 279 27.24 -23.97 2.45
C ASP A 279 27.82 -22.81 3.28
N GLU A 280 29.11 -22.54 3.13
CA GLU A 280 29.80 -21.44 3.83
C GLU A 280 29.16 -20.06 3.55
N THR A 281 28.47 -19.91 2.42
CA THR A 281 27.79 -18.68 2.06
C THR A 281 26.52 -18.51 2.86
N ASP A 282 25.72 -19.57 3.00
CA ASP A 282 24.56 -19.56 3.88
C ASP A 282 24.97 -19.37 5.35
N VAL A 283 26.06 -20.01 5.80
CA VAL A 283 26.56 -19.85 7.19
C VAL A 283 26.92 -18.39 7.49
N LYS A 284 27.62 -17.71 6.57
CA LYS A 284 27.91 -16.27 6.69
C LYS A 284 26.64 -15.41 6.74
N LEU A 285 25.60 -15.79 6.01
CA LEU A 285 24.29 -15.11 6.07
C LEU A 285 23.59 -15.32 7.42
N GLY A 286 23.86 -16.44 8.09
CA GLY A 286 23.33 -16.75 9.41
C GLY A 286 24.09 -16.11 10.57
N GLU A 287 25.27 -15.50 10.34
CA GLU A 287 26.09 -14.91 11.42
C GLU A 287 25.40 -13.71 12.10
N ASP A 288 24.70 -12.90 11.32
CA ASP A 288 23.96 -11.72 11.80
C ASP A 288 22.50 -12.05 12.22
N LEU A 289 22.10 -13.33 12.10
CA LEU A 289 20.72 -13.75 12.36
C LEU A 289 20.46 -13.87 13.86
N GLU A 290 19.67 -12.95 14.40
CA GLU A 290 19.22 -12.94 15.79
C GLU A 290 18.11 -13.96 16.04
N ILE A 291 17.19 -14.12 15.08
CA ILE A 291 15.96 -14.91 15.27
C ILE A 291 15.68 -15.77 14.03
N LEU A 292 15.51 -17.08 14.25
CA LEU A 292 15.11 -18.03 13.22
C LEU A 292 13.93 -18.85 13.72
N TRP A 293 12.80 -18.74 13.03
CA TRP A 293 11.60 -19.52 13.31
C TRP A 293 11.19 -20.34 12.10
N ILE A 294 10.87 -21.62 12.33
CA ILE A 294 10.53 -22.56 11.27
C ILE A 294 9.34 -23.40 11.74
N SER A 295 8.26 -23.38 10.97
CA SER A 295 7.16 -24.34 11.08
C SER A 295 6.87 -24.96 9.73
N ILE A 296 7.12 -26.26 9.66
CA ILE A 296 6.84 -27.10 8.48
C ILE A 296 5.56 -27.92 8.71
N ALA A 297 4.65 -27.44 9.59
CA ALA A 297 3.42 -28.17 9.88
C ALA A 297 2.65 -28.42 8.57
N LYS A 298 2.60 -29.69 8.14
CA LYS A 298 1.67 -30.13 7.09
C LYS A 298 0.27 -29.81 7.62
N SER A 299 -0.56 -29.15 6.81
CA SER A 299 -1.98 -29.04 7.12
C SER A 299 -2.49 -30.44 7.45
N MET A 300 -3.14 -30.60 8.61
CA MET A 300 -3.95 -31.79 8.85
C MET A 300 -5.04 -31.76 7.77
N GLN A 301 -5.00 -32.77 6.89
CA GLN A 301 -6.04 -33.03 5.90
C GLN A 301 -7.38 -33.30 6.57
#